data_AF-A0A4P6MMQ3-F1
#
_entry.id   AF-A0A4P6MMQ3-F1
#
_cell.length_a   1.000
_cell.length_b   1.000
_cell.length_c   1.000
_cell.angle_alpha   90.00
_cell.angle_beta   90.00
_cell.angle_gamma   90.00
#
_symmetry.space_group_name_H-M   'P 1'
#
loop_
_entity.id
_entity.type
_entity.pdbx_description
1 polymer ?
#
loop_
_entity_poly.entity_id
_entity_poly.type
_entity_poly.pdbx_seq_one_letter_code
_entity_poly.pdbx_strand_id
1 'polypeptide(L)' 'MNKEDVLKKFQNVSREFNGFSVLEVTAIVDDLIFLLNESETKINLLTNNLTNEITKNQNLEAQLNALMFSKKIEED' A
#
# COMPACT_ATOMS: atom_id res chain seq x y z
N MET A 1 -13.92 -8.47 6.33
CA MET A 1 -14.46 -8.72 4.99
C MET A 1 -13.31 -8.62 4.01
N ASN A 2 -13.08 -9.63 3.16
CA ASN A 2 -11.94 -9.64 2.24
C ASN A 2 -12.41 -9.46 0.78
N LYS A 3 -11.47 -9.23 -0.15
CA LYS A 3 -11.75 -9.04 -1.59
C LYS A 3 -12.58 -10.19 -2.19
N GLU A 4 -12.26 -11.42 -1.82
CA GLU A 4 -12.94 -12.62 -2.31
C GLU A 4 -14.42 -12.65 -1.89
N ASP A 5 -14.74 -12.17 -0.69
CA ASP A 5 -16.13 -12.07 -0.22
C ASP A 5 -16.94 -11.05 -1.04
N VAL A 6 -16.34 -9.89 -1.33
CA VAL A 6 -16.98 -8.83 -2.14
C VAL A 6 -17.18 -9.30 -3.59
N LEU A 7 -16.18 -9.98 -4.17
CA LEU A 7 -16.29 -10.54 -5.51
C LEU A 7 -17.36 -11.64 -5.60
N LYS A 8 -17.50 -12.49 -4.58
CA LYS A 8 -18.58 -13.48 -4.52
C LYS A 8 -19.95 -12.83 -4.44
N LYS A 9 -20.12 -11.79 -3.62
CA LYS A 9 -21.37 -11.01 -3.57
C LYS A 9 -21.71 -10.42 -4.94
N PHE A 10 -20.73 -9.79 -5.59
CA PHE A 10 -20.91 -9.23 -6.94
C PHE A 10 -21.25 -10.30 -7.99
N GLN A 11 -20.56 -11.44 -7.99
CA GLN A 11 -20.82 -12.54 -8.93
C GLN A 11 -22.20 -13.14 -8.74
N ASN A 12 -22.65 -13.31 -7.50
CA ASN A 12 -24.00 -13.80 -7.19
C ASN A 12 -25.07 -12.80 -7.67
N VAL A 13 -24.86 -11.50 -7.40
CA VAL A 13 -25.75 -10.43 -7.88
C VAL A 13 -25.76 -10.33 -9.41
N SER A 14 -24.64 -10.58 -10.09
CA SER A 14 -24.58 -10.51 -11.56
C SER A 14 -25.26 -11.69 -12.28
N ARG A 15 -25.43 -12.85 -11.60
CA ARG A 15 -26.02 -14.07 -12.20
C ARG A 15 -27.56 -14.10 -12.11
N GLU A 16 -28.14 -13.42 -11.12
CA GLU A 16 -29.59 -13.37 -10.90
C GLU A 16 -30.22 -12.15 -11.59
N PHE A 17 -30.03 -11.98 -12.91
CA PHE A 17 -30.66 -10.86 -13.64
C PHE A 17 -32.15 -11.12 -13.87
N ASN A 18 -32.98 -10.83 -12.85
CA ASN A 18 -34.43 -10.61 -12.98
C ASN A 18 -35.11 -10.00 -11.73
N GLY A 19 -34.42 -9.26 -10.84
CA GLY A 19 -35.13 -8.67 -9.70
C GLY A 19 -34.33 -7.94 -8.62
N PHE A 20 -33.13 -7.44 -8.88
CA PHE A 20 -32.36 -6.81 -7.81
C PHE A 20 -32.95 -5.47 -7.36
N SER A 21 -33.08 -5.33 -6.03
CA SER A 21 -33.31 -4.05 -5.39
C SER A 21 -32.01 -3.25 -5.44
N VAL A 22 -32.08 -1.96 -5.80
CA VAL A 22 -30.94 -1.03 -5.88
C VAL A 22 -30.05 -1.08 -4.63
N LEU A 23 -30.63 -1.40 -3.46
CA LEU A 23 -29.95 -1.46 -2.16
C LEU A 23 -28.81 -2.49 -2.10
N GLU A 24 -28.94 -3.64 -2.77
CA GLU A 24 -27.93 -4.71 -2.71
C GLU A 24 -26.70 -4.38 -3.55
N VAL A 25 -26.89 -3.67 -4.66
CA VAL A 25 -25.79 -3.14 -5.48
C VAL A 25 -25.06 -2.03 -4.73
N THR A 26 -25.78 -1.12 -4.07
CA THR A 26 -25.18 -0.05 -3.25
C THR A 26 -24.28 -0.62 -2.15
N ALA A 27 -24.73 -1.64 -1.43
CA ALA A 27 -23.93 -2.28 -0.38
C ALA A 27 -22.61 -2.89 -0.91
N ILE A 28 -22.63 -3.48 -2.12
CA ILE A 28 -21.41 -4.03 -2.74
C ILE A 28 -20.46 -2.91 -3.17
N VAL A 29 -20.99 -1.79 -3.67
CA VAL A 29 -20.19 -0.61 -4.02
C VAL A 29 -19.54 -0.01 -2.78
N ASP A 30 -20.27 0.09 -1.68
CA ASP A 30 -19.74 0.59 -0.40
C ASP A 30 -18.62 -0.31 0.13
N ASP A 31 -18.81 -1.64 0.07
CA ASP A 31 -17.78 -2.62 0.42
C ASP A 31 -16.52 -2.47 -0.46
N LEU A 32 -16.69 -2.18 -1.75
CA LEU A 32 -15.58 -1.94 -2.68
C LEU A 32 -14.84 -0.64 -2.35
N ILE A 33 -15.57 0.45 -2.08
CA ILE A 33 -15.00 1.74 -1.67
C ILE A 33 -14.18 1.57 -0.39
N PHE A 34 -14.69 0.83 0.58
CA PHE A 34 -13.96 0.51 1.82
C PHE A 34 -12.62 -0.17 1.53
N LEU A 35 -12.61 -1.21 0.69
CA LEU A 35 -11.39 -1.93 0.32
C LEU A 35 -10.38 -1.05 -0.44
N LEU A 36 -10.87 -0.13 -1.29
CA LEU A 36 -10.02 0.83 -2.00
C LEU A 36 -9.36 1.81 -1.02
N ASN A 37 -10.11 2.36 -0.06
CA ASN A 37 -9.58 3.25 0.97
C ASN A 37 -8.55 2.54 1.88
N GLU A 38 -8.80 1.28 2.23
CA GLU A 38 -7.84 0.47 2.99
C GLU A 38 -6.55 0.24 2.19
N SER A 39 -6.67 -0.02 0.89
CA SER A 39 -5.54 -0.23 -0.01
C SER A 39 -4.71 1.05 -0.19
N GLU A 40 -5.37 2.20 -0.37
CA GLU A 40 -4.72 3.51 -0.45
C GLU A 40 -3.93 3.81 0.84
N THR A 41 -4.53 3.55 2.00
CA THR A 41 -3.87 3.73 3.30
C THR A 41 -2.59 2.88 3.40
N LYS A 42 -2.64 1.62 2.96
CA LYS A 42 -1.48 0.71 2.95
C LYS A 42 -0.39 1.19 1.99
N ILE A 43 -0.77 1.66 0.79
CA ILE A 43 0.18 2.20 -0.19
C ILE A 43 0.91 3.43 0.39
N ASN A 44 0.18 4.32 1.04
CA ASN A 44 0.76 5.52 1.66
C ASN A 44 1.73 5.15 2.79
N LEU A 45 1.38 4.16 3.63
CA LEU A 45 2.27 3.66 4.67
C LEU A 45 3.55 3.05 4.10
N LEU A 46 3.44 2.21 3.06
CA LEU A 46 4.60 1.60 2.41
C LEU A 46 5.48 2.63 1.74
N THR A 47 4.88 3.65 1.10
CA THR A 47 5.61 4.76 0.49
C THR A 47 6.42 5.53 1.54
N ASN A 48 5.80 5.85 2.69
CA ASN A 48 6.50 6.53 3.78
C ASN A 48 7.65 5.70 4.34
N ASN A 49 7.44 4.39 4.52
CA ASN A 49 8.49 3.48 4.98
C ASN A 49 9.66 3.43 3.98
N LEU A 50 9.37 3.34 2.69
CA LEU A 50 10.40 3.33 1.65
C LEU A 50 11.20 4.63 1.64
N THR A 51 10.55 5.78 1.73
CA THR A 51 11.22 7.09 1.81
C THR A 51 12.16 7.15 3.02
N ASN A 52 11.71 6.68 4.19
CA ASN A 52 12.54 6.64 5.38
C ASN A 52 13.79 5.75 5.21
N GLU A 53 13.64 4.57 4.60
CA GLU A 53 14.77 3.68 4.34
C GLU A 53 15.75 4.25 3.31
N ILE A 54 15.26 4.95 2.28
CA ILE A 54 16.11 5.67 1.32
C ILE A 54 16.93 6.73 2.04
N THR A 55 16.31 7.56 2.90
CA THR A 55 17.02 8.59 3.67
C THR A 55 18.06 7.98 4.62
N LYS A 56 17.73 6.88 5.29
CA LYS A 56 18.70 6.16 6.14
C LYS A 56 19.89 5.66 5.33
N ASN A 57 19.65 5.10 4.15
CA ASN A 57 20.71 4.60 3.29
C ASN A 57 21.64 5.74 2.83
N GLN A 58 21.08 6.85 2.36
CA GLN A 58 21.85 8.06 2.01
C GLN A 58 22.72 8.58 3.17
N ASN A 59 22.17 8.57 4.40
CA ASN A 59 22.92 8.97 5.58
C ASN A 59 24.07 8.00 5.90
N LEU A 60 23.84 6.69 5.76
CA LEU A 60 24.88 5.67 5.95
C LEU A 60 25.98 5.78 4.88
N GLU A 61 25.63 6.02 3.62
CA GLU A 61 26.59 6.28 2.55
C GLU A 61 27.45 7.51 2.84
N ALA A 62 26.84 8.60 3.32
CA ALA A 62 27.57 9.80 3.71
C ALA A 62 28.54 9.54 4.89
N GLN A 63 28.09 8.80 5.91
CA GLN A 63 28.93 8.40 7.05
C GLN A 63 30.10 7.50 6.63
N LEU A 64 29.84 6.53 5.75
CA LEU A 64 30.87 5.64 5.22
C LEU A 64 31.93 6.43 4.44
N ASN A 65 31.50 7.36 3.58
CA ASN A 65 32.42 8.22 2.82
C ASN A 65 33.27 9.09 3.74
N ALA A 66 32.70 9.66 4.80
CA ALA A 66 33.43 10.45 5.79
C ALA A 66 34.48 9.61 6.55
N LEU A 67 34.13 8.38 6.93
CA LEU A 67 35.04 7.44 7.58
C LEU A 67 36.20 7.03 6.66
N MET A 68 35.91 6.70 5.40
CA MET A 68 36.93 6.34 4.41
C MET A 68 37.92 7.49 4.18
N PHE A 69 37.41 8.73 4.10
CA PHE A 69 38.26 9.91 3.97
C PHE A 69 39.15 10.12 5.19
N SER A 70 38.59 10.02 6.40
CA SER A 70 39.33 10.20 7.65
C SER A 70 40.45 9.16 7.80
N LYS A 71 40.15 7.89 7.48
CA LYS A 71 41.14 6.81 7.50
C LYS A 71 42.30 7.05 6.53
N LYS A 72 42.01 7.61 5.35
CA LYS A 72 43.06 7.95 4.37
C LYS A 72 44.03 9.00 4.92
N ILE A 73 43.52 10.00 5.65
CA ILE A 73 44.36 11.03 6.28
C ILE A 73 45.25 10.43 7.38
N GLU A 74 44.76 9.45 8.13
CA GLU A 74 45.55 8.79 9.20
C GLU A 74 46.66 7.87 8.66
N GLU A 75 46.53 7.40 7.42
CA GLU A 75 47.51 6.55 6.74
C GLU A 75 48.59 7.35 5.96
N ASP A 76 48.35 8.64 5.70
CA ASP A 76 49.27 9.59 5.03
C ASP A 76 50.15 10.36 6.04
#